data_AF-A0ABD3PSF2-F1
#
_entry.id   AF-A0ABD3PSF2-F1
#
_cell.length_a   1.000
_cell.length_b   1.000
_cell.length_c   1.000
_cell.angle_alpha   90.00
_cell.angle_beta   90.00
_cell.angle_gamma   90.00
#
_symmetry.space_group_name_H-M   'P 1'
#
loop_
_entity.id
_entity.type
_entity.pdbx_description
1 polymer ?
#
loop_
_entity_poly.entity_id
_entity_poly.type
_entity_poly.pdbx_seq_one_letter_code
_entity_poly.pdbx_strand_id
1 'polypeptide(L)'
;MASSMLLPTFISSASQSHWNIGCSIKWRQIAHEFNCPRLSPPTGPLSMAPTRTTPPRRSREKAQGRNIDPHTSQRKQSQVKKSLKPMTRPTVETATSLGEAIHIATSVPEYLSIIDKFVWLPTDEGLPPHLRAQAIHHDKRRRWGSQLLEGLGNAALAMWENDPRTMLQQLEPGGGLRKLWTDKRLLRTILSVEHKFDKSYVETPEKEGVWIASALKGLHVLSSCIIPVTPSHSSSQDEVEAWINIHRGISSVVQSADRLLSDERTPMKDTVEVRWAIRGLVARLQAANSFFANNTVTSDETISKERLSFTTPNINTRASKLPFDILPHCLPWEIHPSASLEYNGYPAQSLVSDLLESIPFNFDTLTTRTGNAVVERRGTAWLAEEGIGALAYSGKLMRPVMVPENVRGVMRNIEQWCAKLEDDSLHHSQIVYFLLEESLSNENSIPTFVEFVWDDGTSSDLPFQELGQYIKHVPAFFDCALCNHYPDGNSACKFHTDPEHGSHWHRTTAVVSCGTSRRFAFRPIPDISTWSEWDSAGSTLTKQTKDEASCAPAVTQLFPGDVVLMTGACNDLFHHAVYASPFDVDGAQKSRVSLVFKRALERGGGRKGHSVAGEGRRARRNK
;
A
#
# COMPACT_ATOMS: atom_id res chain seq x y z
N MET A 1 4.80 18.77 71.71
CA MET A 1 5.75 18.83 70.59
C MET A 1 4.90 18.95 69.33
N ALA A 2 4.46 20.15 68.90
CA ALA A 2 5.13 21.09 67.98
C ALA A 2 5.50 20.38 66.65
N SER A 3 5.19 20.80 65.42
CA SER A 3 4.50 21.93 64.75
C SER A 3 4.47 21.51 63.25
N SER A 4 3.34 21.51 62.54
CA SER A 4 2.86 22.50 61.56
C SER A 4 3.81 22.98 60.43
N MET A 5 3.20 23.14 59.23
CA MET A 5 3.52 24.03 58.09
C MET A 5 4.21 23.39 56.86
N LEU A 6 3.92 23.73 55.59
CA LEU A 6 2.93 24.58 54.90
C LEU A 6 3.04 24.27 53.38
N LEU A 7 1.92 24.31 52.66
CA LEU A 7 1.83 24.45 51.20
C LEU A 7 2.03 25.91 50.79
N PRO A 8 2.55 26.21 49.58
CA PRO A 8 2.28 27.48 48.91
C PRO A 8 1.32 27.29 47.72
N THR A 9 0.14 27.86 47.87
CA THR A 9 -0.77 28.27 46.79
C THR A 9 -0.20 29.52 46.12
N PHE A 10 0.06 29.47 44.81
CA PHE A 10 0.30 30.67 44.01
C PHE A 10 -0.99 31.05 43.28
N ILE A 11 -1.55 32.19 43.68
CA ILE A 11 -2.54 32.97 42.95
C ILE A 11 -1.74 33.93 42.06
N SER A 12 -2.00 33.91 40.75
CA SER A 12 -1.54 34.96 39.83
C SER A 12 -2.74 35.48 39.05
N SER A 13 -3.04 36.74 39.34
CA SER A 13 -4.00 37.62 38.69
C SER A 13 -3.55 37.99 37.28
N ALA A 14 -4.39 37.75 36.27
CA ALA A 14 -4.22 38.34 34.95
C ALA A 14 -5.21 39.49 34.76
N SER A 15 -4.66 40.70 34.77
CA SER A 15 -5.34 41.96 34.49
C SER A 15 -5.80 42.04 33.03
N GLN A 16 -7.07 42.39 32.84
CA GLN A 16 -7.60 42.89 31.58
C GLN A 16 -6.91 44.21 31.22
N SER A 17 -6.27 44.27 30.05
CA SER A 17 -5.90 45.54 29.41
C SER A 17 -6.44 45.58 27.99
N HIS A 18 -7.46 46.42 27.81
CA HIS A 18 -7.95 46.89 26.53
C HIS A 18 -6.83 47.54 25.71
N TRP A 19 -6.67 47.10 24.47
CA TRP A 19 -6.04 47.90 23.42
C TRP A 19 -6.93 47.90 22.18
N ASN A 20 -7.67 49.01 22.04
CA ASN A 20 -8.23 49.48 20.78
C ASN A 20 -7.09 50.09 19.98
N ILE A 21 -6.73 49.49 18.84
CA ILE A 21 -6.04 50.20 17.75
C ILE A 21 -6.72 49.80 16.46
N GLY A 22 -7.47 50.75 15.90
CA GLY A 22 -8.01 50.67 14.57
C GLY A 22 -6.90 50.74 13.53
N CYS A 23 -6.94 49.85 12.55
CA CYS A 23 -6.20 50.02 11.31
C CYS A 23 -7.11 49.68 10.13
N SER A 24 -7.70 50.73 9.57
CA SER A 24 -8.34 50.72 8.26
C SER A 24 -7.25 50.58 7.20
N ILE A 25 -7.14 49.41 6.55
CA ILE A 25 -6.35 49.23 5.33
C ILE A 25 -7.23 48.63 4.23
N LYS A 26 -7.17 49.27 3.06
CA LYS A 26 -8.03 49.11 1.89
C LYS A 26 -7.95 47.71 1.27
N TRP A 27 -9.07 46.98 1.29
CA TRP A 27 -9.30 45.70 0.61
C TRP A 27 -9.63 45.85 -0.89
N ARG A 28 -8.66 46.21 -1.74
CA ARG A 28 -8.92 46.30 -3.20
C ARG A 28 -7.89 45.68 -4.15
N GLN A 29 -7.09 44.71 -3.72
CA GLN A 29 -6.15 44.07 -4.67
C GLN A 29 -5.86 42.57 -4.44
N ILE A 30 -6.79 41.83 -3.84
CA ILE A 30 -6.78 40.35 -3.82
C ILE A 30 -8.22 39.86 -4.03
N ALA A 31 -8.75 40.09 -5.24
CA ALA A 31 -10.08 39.60 -5.63
C ALA A 31 -10.10 38.98 -7.04
N HIS A 32 -8.93 38.77 -7.66
CA HIS A 32 -8.84 38.24 -9.03
C HIS A 32 -8.47 36.76 -9.16
N GLU A 33 -8.32 36.02 -8.05
CA GLU A 33 -7.90 34.60 -8.05
C GLU A 33 -8.90 33.62 -7.43
N PHE A 34 -10.17 33.99 -7.28
CA PHE A 34 -11.18 33.06 -6.76
C PHE A 34 -12.37 32.90 -7.70
N ASN A 35 -12.29 31.89 -8.55
CA ASN A 35 -13.46 31.27 -9.16
C ASN A 35 -13.27 29.75 -9.20
N CYS A 36 -13.65 29.07 -8.12
CA CYS A 36 -13.90 27.63 -8.12
C CYS A 36 -15.42 27.40 -8.20
N PRO A 37 -15.91 26.56 -9.12
CA PRO A 37 -17.34 26.29 -9.23
C PRO A 37 -17.83 25.48 -8.03
N ARG A 38 -18.90 25.97 -7.37
CA ARG A 38 -19.69 25.22 -6.39
C ARG A 38 -20.40 24.06 -7.09
N LEU A 39 -20.12 22.82 -6.69
CA LEU A 39 -21.00 21.68 -6.96
C LEU A 39 -22.17 21.74 -5.98
N SER A 40 -23.36 22.03 -6.49
CA SER A 40 -24.62 21.92 -5.75
C SER A 40 -25.08 20.46 -5.69
N PRO A 41 -25.62 19.98 -4.56
CA PRO A 41 -26.20 18.64 -4.49
C PRO A 41 -27.57 18.60 -5.19
N PRO A 42 -27.99 17.46 -5.78
CA PRO A 42 -29.30 17.34 -6.38
C PRO A 42 -30.37 17.30 -5.29
N THR A 43 -31.28 18.26 -5.32
CA THR A 43 -32.54 18.26 -4.58
C THR A 43 -33.66 17.83 -5.53
N GLY A 44 -34.34 16.75 -5.19
CA GLY A 44 -35.52 16.27 -5.89
C GLY A 44 -36.34 15.37 -4.95
N PRO A 45 -37.65 15.64 -4.75
CA PRO A 45 -38.43 15.02 -3.68
C PRO A 45 -38.96 13.62 -4.06
N LEU A 46 -38.91 12.72 -3.07
CA LEU A 46 -39.55 11.41 -3.09
C LEU A 46 -41.07 11.56 -2.86
N SER A 47 -41.86 11.08 -3.82
CA SER A 47 -43.31 10.86 -3.66
C SER A 47 -43.58 9.38 -3.44
N MET A 48 -44.37 9.07 -2.40
CA MET A 48 -44.73 7.71 -2.00
C MET A 48 -46.02 7.19 -2.64
N ALA A 49 -46.00 5.87 -2.92
CA ALA A 49 -47.11 4.87 -2.83
C ALA A 49 -48.18 4.78 -3.95
N PRO A 50 -48.93 3.65 -4.10
CA PRO A 50 -48.64 2.24 -3.81
C PRO A 50 -49.11 1.20 -4.89
N THR A 51 -48.67 -0.07 -4.72
CA THR A 51 -49.31 -1.37 -5.07
C THR A 51 -50.21 -1.54 -6.32
N ARG A 52 -49.91 -2.53 -7.20
CA ARG A 52 -50.51 -3.91 -7.28
C ARG A 52 -50.38 -4.54 -8.69
N THR A 53 -50.25 -5.88 -8.68
CA THR A 53 -50.73 -6.91 -9.65
C THR A 53 -50.14 -7.03 -11.08
N THR A 54 -49.59 -8.23 -11.34
CA THR A 54 -49.44 -8.92 -12.64
C THR A 54 -50.78 -9.05 -13.40
N PRO A 55 -50.82 -9.12 -14.75
CA PRO A 55 -50.75 -10.41 -15.48
C PRO A 55 -50.19 -10.27 -16.94
N PRO A 56 -50.51 -11.11 -17.97
CA PRO A 56 -49.55 -12.08 -18.52
C PRO A 56 -49.19 -11.93 -20.01
N ARG A 57 -48.10 -12.61 -20.37
CA ARG A 57 -47.73 -13.28 -21.63
C ARG A 57 -48.72 -13.15 -22.81
N ARG A 58 -48.26 -12.56 -23.93
CA ARG A 58 -48.77 -12.84 -25.29
C ARG A 58 -47.64 -12.92 -26.31
N SER A 59 -47.57 -14.08 -26.96
CA SER A 59 -46.84 -14.41 -28.18
C SER A 59 -47.46 -13.75 -29.42
N ARG A 60 -46.64 -13.32 -30.38
CA ARG A 60 -46.94 -13.21 -31.82
C ARG A 60 -45.62 -12.87 -32.55
N GLU A 61 -45.06 -13.77 -33.34
CA GLU A 61 -45.36 -14.09 -34.75
C GLU A 61 -44.92 -13.03 -35.78
N LYS A 62 -44.32 -13.56 -36.84
CA LYS A 62 -43.65 -12.93 -37.99
C LYS A 62 -44.62 -12.15 -38.89
N ALA A 63 -44.12 -11.07 -39.50
CA ALA A 63 -44.41 -10.64 -40.88
C ALA A 63 -43.34 -9.59 -41.28
N GLN A 64 -42.40 -9.90 -42.19
CA GLN A 64 -42.46 -9.64 -43.64
C GLN A 64 -42.74 -8.18 -44.06
N GLY A 65 -41.66 -7.51 -44.47
CA GLY A 65 -41.51 -6.84 -45.77
C GLY A 65 -42.37 -5.62 -46.09
N ARG A 66 -41.76 -4.42 -46.08
CA ARG A 66 -42.10 -3.32 -47.00
C ARG A 66 -40.85 -2.53 -47.41
N ASN A 67 -40.62 -2.51 -48.73
CA ASN A 67 -39.76 -1.57 -49.44
C ASN A 67 -40.23 -0.13 -49.19
N ILE A 68 -39.30 0.79 -48.96
CA ILE A 68 -39.53 2.24 -48.99
C ILE A 68 -38.48 2.87 -49.92
N ASP A 69 -38.99 3.65 -50.86
CA ASP A 69 -38.28 4.37 -51.92
C ASP A 69 -37.22 5.38 -51.42
N PRO A 70 -36.16 5.64 -52.21
CA PRO A 70 -35.07 6.51 -51.80
C PRO A 70 -35.09 7.85 -52.55
N HIS A 71 -36.00 8.78 -52.26
CA HIS A 71 -35.82 10.17 -52.72
C HIS A 71 -36.58 11.18 -51.84
N THR A 72 -35.83 11.95 -51.04
CA THR A 72 -35.88 13.43 -50.87
C THR A 72 -35.51 13.86 -49.46
N SER A 73 -34.36 14.55 -49.33
CA SER A 73 -34.15 15.76 -48.51
C SER A 73 -32.65 16.04 -48.36
N GLN A 74 -32.04 16.64 -49.39
CA GLN A 74 -30.73 17.26 -49.28
C GLN A 74 -30.86 18.56 -48.46
N ARG A 75 -30.69 18.45 -47.14
CA ARG A 75 -30.50 19.62 -46.27
C ARG A 75 -29.00 19.92 -46.24
N LYS A 76 -28.57 20.94 -47.00
CA LYS A 76 -27.20 21.48 -47.01
C LYS A 76 -26.78 21.90 -45.60
N GLN A 77 -26.07 21.05 -44.88
CA GLN A 77 -25.25 21.44 -43.74
C GLN A 77 -23.91 21.94 -44.28
N SER A 78 -23.77 23.25 -44.36
CA SER A 78 -22.49 23.94 -44.55
C SER A 78 -21.60 23.65 -43.34
N GLN A 79 -20.77 22.61 -43.46
CA GLN A 79 -19.69 22.33 -42.51
C GLN A 79 -18.63 23.42 -42.62
N VAL A 80 -18.71 24.41 -41.75
CA VAL A 80 -17.60 25.31 -41.46
C VAL A 80 -16.55 24.50 -40.70
N LYS A 81 -15.57 23.95 -41.41
CA LYS A 81 -14.34 23.37 -40.82
C LYS A 81 -13.57 24.49 -40.12
N LYS A 82 -13.90 24.77 -38.85
CA LYS A 82 -13.00 25.54 -37.98
C LYS A 82 -11.76 24.68 -37.74
N SER A 83 -10.65 25.08 -38.35
CA SER A 83 -9.32 24.57 -38.04
C SER A 83 -9.04 24.82 -36.55
N LEU A 84 -9.24 23.79 -35.72
CA LEU A 84 -8.84 23.81 -34.32
C LEU A 84 -7.31 23.75 -34.32
N LYS A 85 -6.67 24.87 -33.97
CA LYS A 85 -5.24 24.87 -33.69
C LYS A 85 -4.98 23.83 -32.59
N PRO A 86 -3.97 22.95 -32.73
CA PRO A 86 -3.62 22.00 -31.68
C PRO A 86 -3.28 22.80 -30.43
N MET A 87 -4.10 22.68 -29.37
CA MET A 87 -3.77 23.24 -28.07
C MET A 87 -2.56 22.47 -27.55
N THR A 88 -1.45 23.17 -27.38
CA THR A 88 -0.27 22.64 -26.68
C THR A 88 -0.70 22.22 -25.28
N ARG A 89 -0.40 20.97 -24.90
CA ARG A 89 -0.67 20.50 -23.54
C ARG A 89 0.12 21.37 -22.56
N PRO A 90 -0.50 21.81 -21.45
CA PRO A 90 0.22 22.57 -20.42
C PRO A 90 1.37 21.72 -19.86
N THR A 91 2.48 22.38 -19.51
CA THR A 91 3.66 21.75 -18.91
C THR A 91 3.83 22.22 -17.46
N VAL A 92 4.61 21.49 -16.67
CA VAL A 92 4.90 21.84 -15.26
C VAL A 92 5.53 23.22 -15.14
N GLU A 93 6.35 23.63 -16.12
CA GLU A 93 6.98 24.95 -16.16
C GLU A 93 5.93 26.06 -16.30
N THR A 94 4.88 25.81 -17.08
CA THR A 94 3.76 26.76 -17.29
C THR A 94 2.74 26.78 -16.17
N ALA A 95 2.78 25.82 -15.23
CA ALA A 95 1.85 25.78 -14.11
C ALA A 95 1.97 27.03 -13.24
N THR A 96 0.82 27.55 -12.83
CA THR A 96 0.68 28.77 -12.01
C THR A 96 0.58 28.47 -10.52
N SER A 97 0.21 27.24 -10.16
CA SER A 97 0.07 26.80 -8.77
C SER A 97 0.64 25.40 -8.56
N LEU A 98 0.98 25.10 -7.30
CA LEU A 98 1.46 23.77 -6.90
C LEU A 98 0.45 22.66 -7.23
N GLY A 99 -0.84 22.89 -6.97
CA GLY A 99 -1.89 21.91 -7.28
C GLY A 99 -2.05 21.64 -8.78
N GLU A 100 -1.95 22.68 -9.60
CA GLU A 100 -1.95 22.54 -11.07
C GLU A 100 -0.71 21.78 -11.55
N ALA A 101 0.47 22.12 -11.01
CA ALA A 101 1.72 21.45 -11.38
C ALA A 101 1.68 19.95 -11.05
N ILE A 102 1.21 19.58 -9.84
CA ILE A 102 1.02 18.17 -9.44
C ILE A 102 0.08 17.44 -10.39
N HIS A 103 -1.00 18.08 -10.84
CA HIS A 103 -1.96 17.45 -11.75
C HIS A 103 -1.39 17.24 -13.16
N ILE A 104 -0.48 18.11 -13.60
CA ILE A 104 0.17 18.02 -14.91
C ILE A 104 1.30 16.99 -14.90
N ALA A 105 2.02 16.84 -13.78
CA ALA A 105 3.19 15.96 -13.70
C ALA A 105 2.83 14.48 -13.88
N THR A 106 3.61 13.82 -14.73
CA THR A 106 3.46 12.41 -15.12
C THR A 106 4.72 11.57 -14.90
N SER A 107 5.87 12.22 -14.66
CA SER A 107 7.16 11.56 -14.52
C SER A 107 7.89 11.97 -13.23
N VAL A 108 8.79 11.11 -12.73
CA VAL A 108 9.58 11.42 -11.53
C VAL A 108 10.36 12.73 -11.66
N PRO A 109 11.07 13.03 -12.79
CA PRO A 109 11.76 14.30 -12.95
C PRO A 109 10.84 15.53 -12.91
N GLU A 110 9.63 15.45 -13.45
CA GLU A 110 8.63 16.53 -13.38
C GLU A 110 8.18 16.77 -11.94
N TYR A 111 7.92 15.71 -11.17
CA TYR A 111 7.61 15.86 -9.75
C TYR A 111 8.77 16.47 -8.97
N LEU A 112 10.02 16.12 -9.31
CA LEU A 112 11.19 16.72 -8.69
C LEU A 112 11.34 18.21 -9.02
N SER A 113 11.04 18.64 -10.25
CA SER A 113 11.11 20.06 -10.65
C SER A 113 10.03 20.92 -9.97
N ILE A 114 8.87 20.33 -9.63
CA ILE A 114 7.84 21.01 -8.84
C ILE A 114 8.38 21.41 -7.46
N ILE A 115 9.19 20.55 -6.84
CA ILE A 115 9.72 20.76 -5.49
C ILE A 115 10.59 22.02 -5.45
N ASP A 116 11.47 22.19 -6.43
CA ASP A 116 12.36 23.34 -6.54
C ASP A 116 11.58 24.66 -6.68
N LYS A 117 10.48 24.63 -7.43
CA LYS A 117 9.70 25.83 -7.78
C LYS A 117 8.68 26.22 -6.71
N PHE A 118 8.02 25.24 -6.08
CA PHE A 118 6.79 25.49 -5.34
C PHE A 118 6.82 25.06 -3.87
N VAL A 119 7.70 24.14 -3.48
CA VAL A 119 7.76 23.67 -2.10
C VAL A 119 8.63 24.62 -1.30
N TRP A 120 8.07 25.12 -0.20
CA TRP A 120 8.75 25.99 0.75
C TRP A 120 8.68 25.37 2.14
N LEU A 121 9.73 25.58 2.94
CA LEU A 121 9.84 25.13 4.33
C LEU A 121 9.87 26.34 5.26
N PRO A 122 9.33 26.24 6.48
CA PRO A 122 9.36 27.35 7.45
C PRO A 122 10.78 27.84 7.80
N THR A 123 11.79 26.98 7.61
CA THR A 123 13.21 27.24 7.80
C THR A 123 13.87 27.96 6.63
N ASP A 124 13.19 28.15 5.50
CA ASP A 124 13.77 28.82 4.35
C ASP A 124 14.10 30.29 4.66
N GLU A 125 15.29 30.71 4.22
CA GLU A 125 15.71 32.11 4.29
C GLU A 125 14.78 33.00 3.45
N GLY A 126 14.50 34.21 3.95
CA GLY A 126 13.65 35.17 3.25
C GLY A 126 12.16 34.82 3.19
N LEU A 127 11.72 33.65 3.71
CA LEU A 127 10.30 33.29 3.71
C LEU A 127 9.47 34.27 4.56
N PRO A 128 8.40 34.88 4.01
CA PRO A 128 7.55 35.81 4.76
C PRO A 128 7.05 35.23 6.09
N PRO A 129 7.04 36.02 7.20
CA PRO A 129 6.68 35.52 8.53
C PRO A 129 5.29 34.85 8.60
N HIS A 130 4.33 35.31 7.80
CA HIS A 130 2.99 34.74 7.78
C HIS A 130 2.96 33.32 7.20
N LEU A 131 3.83 32.99 6.23
CA LEU A 131 3.97 31.62 5.71
C LEU A 131 4.59 30.67 6.73
N ARG A 132 5.45 31.20 7.63
CA ARG A 132 6.05 30.44 8.73
C ARG A 132 5.03 30.13 9.84
N ALA A 133 4.29 31.15 10.27
CA ALA A 133 3.54 31.10 11.53
C ALA A 133 2.06 30.75 11.40
N GLN A 134 1.44 30.87 10.21
CA GLN A 134 -0.01 30.65 10.09
C GLN A 134 -0.37 29.18 9.82
N ALA A 135 -1.35 28.67 10.57
CA ALA A 135 -1.84 27.29 10.46
C ALA A 135 -2.32 26.94 9.04
N ILE A 136 -3.00 27.85 8.35
CA ILE A 136 -3.49 27.59 6.98
C ILE A 136 -2.36 27.26 5.99
N HIS A 137 -1.20 27.87 6.17
CA HIS A 137 -0.04 27.64 5.30
C HIS A 137 0.69 26.35 5.68
N HIS A 138 0.67 25.98 6.97
CA HIS A 138 1.08 24.66 7.43
C HIS A 138 0.23 23.54 6.80
N ASP A 139 -1.10 23.66 6.87
CA ASP A 139 -2.03 22.67 6.32
C ASP A 139 -1.86 22.51 4.81
N LYS A 140 -1.77 23.63 4.09
CA LYS A 140 -1.53 23.62 2.63
C LYS A 140 -0.22 22.91 2.30
N ARG A 141 0.86 23.24 3.00
CA ARG A 141 2.18 22.64 2.77
C ARG A 141 2.14 21.12 3.00
N ARG A 142 1.56 20.67 4.12
CA ARG A 142 1.43 19.25 4.42
C ARG A 142 0.58 18.50 3.39
N ARG A 143 -0.58 19.07 3.02
CA ARG A 143 -1.45 18.52 1.97
C ARG A 143 -0.73 18.37 0.63
N TRP A 144 -0.03 19.42 0.18
CA TRP A 144 0.64 19.35 -1.12
C TRP A 144 1.89 18.47 -1.07
N GLY A 145 2.63 18.48 0.04
CA GLY A 145 3.74 17.57 0.29
C GLY A 145 3.32 16.11 0.23
N SER A 146 2.18 15.76 0.81
CA SER A 146 1.67 14.38 0.73
C SER A 146 1.29 13.98 -0.69
N GLN A 147 0.61 14.88 -1.42
CA GLN A 147 0.23 14.64 -2.81
C GLN A 147 1.45 14.54 -3.74
N LEU A 148 2.52 15.28 -3.47
CA LEU A 148 3.79 15.14 -4.18
C LEU A 148 4.43 13.77 -3.94
N LEU A 149 4.47 13.29 -2.68
CA LEU A 149 5.04 11.97 -2.37
C LEU A 149 4.20 10.83 -2.97
N GLU A 150 2.88 10.94 -2.91
CA GLU A 150 1.97 10.00 -3.57
C GLU A 150 2.15 10.02 -5.10
N GLY A 151 2.24 11.20 -5.69
CA GLY A 151 2.49 11.38 -7.12
C GLY A 151 3.86 10.84 -7.56
N LEU A 152 4.91 11.08 -6.78
CA LEU A 152 6.26 10.53 -7.00
C LEU A 152 6.24 9.00 -7.01
N GLY A 153 5.62 8.38 -6.00
CA GLY A 153 5.46 6.91 -5.94
C GLY A 153 4.70 6.38 -7.15
N ASN A 154 3.56 6.99 -7.51
CA ASN A 154 2.76 6.59 -8.67
C ASN A 154 3.50 6.78 -9.99
N ALA A 155 4.28 7.85 -10.16
CA ALA A 155 5.08 8.09 -11.36
C ALA A 155 6.21 7.06 -11.48
N ALA A 156 6.87 6.71 -10.38
CA ALA A 156 7.88 5.65 -10.36
C ALA A 156 7.27 4.29 -10.73
N LEU A 157 6.08 3.98 -10.21
CA LEU A 157 5.36 2.76 -10.54
C LEU A 157 4.90 2.72 -12.00
N ALA A 158 4.33 3.81 -12.50
CA ALA A 158 3.92 3.92 -13.89
C ALA A 158 5.09 3.74 -14.86
N MET A 159 6.26 4.29 -14.51
CA MET A 159 7.48 4.12 -15.30
C MET A 159 7.94 2.65 -15.34
N TRP A 160 7.89 1.92 -14.22
CA TRP A 160 8.15 0.47 -14.22
C TRP A 160 7.17 -0.32 -15.07
N GLU A 161 5.89 -0.02 -14.96
CA GLU A 161 4.85 -0.80 -15.65
C GLU A 161 4.80 -0.47 -17.15
N ASN A 162 5.15 0.75 -17.56
CA ASN A 162 5.09 1.18 -18.96
C ASN A 162 6.43 1.04 -19.69
N ASP A 163 7.55 1.34 -19.04
CA ASP A 163 8.89 1.30 -19.63
C ASP A 163 9.96 0.85 -18.61
N PRO A 164 9.98 -0.45 -18.24
CA PRO A 164 10.95 -0.98 -17.29
C PRO A 164 12.40 -0.83 -17.77
N ARG A 165 12.64 -0.72 -19.09
CA ARG A 165 14.00 -0.58 -19.64
C ARG A 165 14.54 0.81 -19.37
N THR A 166 13.75 1.85 -19.62
CA THR A 166 14.14 3.23 -19.27
C THR A 166 14.31 3.37 -17.77
N MET A 167 13.45 2.73 -16.96
CA MET A 167 13.60 2.74 -15.51
C MET A 167 14.95 2.14 -15.07
N LEU A 168 15.31 0.96 -15.58
CA LEU A 168 16.61 0.34 -15.30
C LEU A 168 17.77 1.26 -15.69
N GLN A 169 17.73 1.86 -16.88
CA GLN A 169 18.76 2.82 -17.32
C GLN A 169 18.90 4.04 -16.38
N GLN A 170 17.80 4.49 -15.76
CA GLN A 170 17.82 5.59 -14.79
C GLN A 170 18.36 5.18 -13.41
N LEU A 171 18.44 3.88 -13.13
CA LEU A 171 18.95 3.31 -11.89
C LEU A 171 20.41 2.85 -11.99
N GLU A 172 20.92 2.61 -13.21
CA GLU A 172 22.34 2.33 -13.47
C GLU A 172 23.29 3.42 -12.90
N PRO A 173 24.58 3.10 -12.66
CA PRO A 173 25.58 4.10 -12.29
C PRO A 173 25.60 5.28 -13.30
N GLY A 174 25.21 6.47 -12.83
CA GLY A 174 25.11 7.69 -13.66
C GLY A 174 23.68 8.07 -14.05
N GLY A 175 22.71 7.18 -13.84
CA GLY A 175 21.29 7.50 -13.95
C GLY A 175 20.82 8.46 -12.85
N GLY A 176 19.89 9.35 -13.19
CA GLY A 176 19.45 10.41 -12.27
C GLY A 176 18.66 9.90 -11.06
N LEU A 177 18.00 8.74 -11.18
CA LEU A 177 17.11 8.21 -10.14
C LEU A 177 17.83 7.40 -9.07
N ARG A 178 19.03 6.90 -9.36
CA ARG A 178 19.86 6.19 -8.37
C ARG A 178 20.14 7.03 -7.12
N LYS A 179 20.29 8.35 -7.30
CA LYS A 179 20.54 9.32 -6.22
C LYS A 179 19.28 9.86 -5.55
N LEU A 180 18.10 9.34 -5.87
CA LEU A 180 16.85 9.88 -5.36
C LEU A 180 16.82 9.90 -3.82
N TRP A 181 17.35 8.87 -3.17
CA TRP A 181 17.38 8.75 -1.70
C TRP A 181 18.48 9.56 -1.02
N THR A 182 19.28 10.31 -1.79
CA THR A 182 20.21 11.34 -1.31
C THR A 182 19.87 12.72 -1.89
N ASP A 183 18.74 12.84 -2.60
CA ASP A 183 18.32 14.07 -3.26
C ASP A 183 17.68 15.03 -2.24
N LYS A 184 18.24 16.24 -2.13
CA LYS A 184 17.74 17.30 -1.24
C LYS A 184 16.28 17.69 -1.54
N ARG A 185 15.79 17.45 -2.76
CA ARG A 185 14.38 17.68 -3.14
C ARG A 185 13.44 16.65 -2.51
N LEU A 186 13.84 15.38 -2.47
CA LEU A 186 13.06 14.36 -1.76
C LEU A 186 13.00 14.71 -0.27
N LEU A 187 14.15 15.04 0.33
CA LEU A 187 14.22 15.51 1.72
C LEU A 187 13.25 16.68 1.96
N ARG A 188 13.31 17.71 1.11
CA ARG A 188 12.46 18.90 1.21
C ARG A 188 10.97 18.56 1.17
N THR A 189 10.57 17.59 0.34
CA THR A 189 9.18 17.14 0.29
C THR A 189 8.77 16.41 1.56
N ILE A 190 9.62 15.52 2.09
CA ILE A 190 9.35 14.81 3.35
C ILE A 190 9.21 15.82 4.50
N LEU A 191 10.12 16.80 4.60
CA LEU A 191 10.07 17.85 5.63
C LEU A 191 8.81 18.73 5.51
N SER A 192 8.29 18.92 4.29
CA SER A 192 7.04 19.67 4.08
C SER A 192 5.82 18.98 4.72
N VAL A 193 5.86 17.65 4.84
CA VAL A 193 4.84 16.84 5.54
C VAL A 193 5.14 16.74 7.03
N GLU A 194 6.40 16.52 7.40
CA GLU A 194 6.86 16.32 8.77
C GLU A 194 6.55 17.50 9.69
N HIS A 195 6.90 18.72 9.24
CA HIS A 195 7.08 19.88 10.11
C HIS A 195 5.95 20.09 11.10
N LYS A 196 6.22 19.98 12.41
CA LYS A 196 5.20 20.17 13.45
C LYS A 196 4.83 21.65 13.56
N PHE A 197 3.53 21.94 13.48
CA PHE A 197 3.02 23.26 13.84
C PHE A 197 3.03 23.39 15.37
N ASP A 198 3.57 24.48 15.91
CA ASP A 198 3.57 24.75 17.35
C ASP A 198 2.14 25.09 17.80
N LYS A 199 1.47 24.11 18.40
CA LYS A 199 0.02 24.05 18.62
C LYS A 199 -0.40 24.62 19.98
N SER A 200 0.20 25.72 20.42
CA SER A 200 -0.21 26.30 21.71
C SER A 200 -1.73 26.60 21.81
N TYR A 201 -2.48 26.71 20.70
CA TYR A 201 -3.92 27.05 20.74
C TYR A 201 -4.85 26.47 19.63
N VAL A 202 -4.45 25.52 18.77
CA VAL A 202 -5.30 25.10 17.62
C VAL A 202 -5.50 23.59 17.58
N GLU A 203 -6.78 23.17 17.50
CA GLU A 203 -7.18 21.78 17.25
C GLU A 203 -6.46 21.24 16.01
N THR A 204 -5.94 20.01 16.12
CA THR A 204 -5.38 19.28 14.98
C THR A 204 -6.40 19.21 13.85
N PRO A 205 -6.07 19.61 12.61
CA PRO A 205 -6.98 19.44 11.49
C PRO A 205 -7.42 17.98 11.38
N GLU A 206 -8.72 17.72 11.25
CA GLU A 206 -9.27 16.36 11.09
C GLU A 206 -8.62 15.58 9.92
N LYS A 207 -8.07 16.30 8.95
CA LYS A 207 -7.44 15.74 7.74
C LYS A 207 -5.94 15.51 7.86
N GLU A 208 -5.31 15.85 8.99
CA GLU A 208 -3.86 15.71 9.19
C GLU A 208 -3.42 14.24 8.99
N GLY A 209 -4.17 13.29 9.57
CA GLY A 209 -3.92 11.86 9.40
C GLY A 209 -4.04 11.40 7.94
N VAL A 210 -4.99 11.95 7.17
CA VAL A 210 -5.19 11.61 5.75
C VAL A 210 -3.98 12.00 4.90
N TRP A 211 -3.40 13.17 5.15
CA TRP A 211 -2.21 13.62 4.41
C TRP A 211 -0.97 12.80 4.78
N ILE A 212 -0.77 12.51 6.07
CA ILE A 212 0.33 11.63 6.50
C ILE A 212 0.19 10.23 5.91
N ALA A 213 -1.04 9.68 5.89
CA ALA A 213 -1.34 8.40 5.28
C ALA A 213 -0.98 8.36 3.78
N SER A 214 -1.40 9.39 3.03
CA SER A 214 -1.08 9.55 1.59
C SER A 214 0.43 9.63 1.36
N ALA A 215 1.16 10.41 2.17
CA ALA A 215 2.61 10.52 2.10
C ALA A 215 3.31 9.17 2.31
N LEU A 216 2.92 8.42 3.35
CA LEU A 216 3.53 7.12 3.68
C LEU A 216 3.23 6.06 2.61
N LYS A 217 2.01 6.05 2.05
CA LYS A 217 1.68 5.19 0.89
C LYS A 217 2.54 5.53 -0.33
N GLY A 218 2.72 6.82 -0.61
CA GLY A 218 3.60 7.29 -1.68
C GLY A 218 5.04 6.85 -1.49
N LEU A 219 5.59 7.03 -0.28
CA LEU A 219 6.95 6.58 0.08
C LEU A 219 7.10 5.06 0.03
N HIS A 220 6.09 4.30 0.47
CA HIS A 220 6.07 2.85 0.34
C HIS A 220 6.18 2.42 -1.12
N VAL A 221 5.33 2.95 -2.00
CA VAL A 221 5.39 2.65 -3.44
C VAL A 221 6.74 3.09 -4.02
N LEU A 222 7.20 4.29 -3.68
CA LEU A 222 8.47 4.82 -4.16
C LEU A 222 9.65 3.92 -3.78
N SER A 223 9.76 3.50 -2.51
CA SER A 223 10.81 2.60 -2.02
C SER A 223 10.78 1.22 -2.66
N SER A 224 9.60 0.80 -3.14
CA SER A 224 9.45 -0.48 -3.84
C SER A 224 9.85 -0.41 -5.31
N CYS A 225 9.68 0.77 -5.92
CA CYS A 225 10.07 1.04 -7.31
C CYS A 225 11.54 1.45 -7.41
N ILE A 226 12.02 2.29 -6.51
CA ILE A 226 13.40 2.79 -6.46
C ILE A 226 13.91 2.39 -5.09
N ILE A 227 14.70 1.32 -5.03
CA ILE A 227 15.20 0.86 -3.74
C ILE A 227 16.01 1.98 -3.06
N PRO A 228 15.88 2.16 -1.74
CA PRO A 228 16.82 2.97 -0.98
C PRO A 228 18.22 2.37 -1.11
N VAL A 229 19.18 3.18 -1.56
CA VAL A 229 20.59 2.78 -1.62
C VAL A 229 21.36 3.63 -0.63
N THR A 230 21.96 2.99 0.36
CA THR A 230 22.80 3.67 1.35
C THR A 230 24.01 4.29 0.65
N PRO A 231 24.39 5.54 0.97
CA PRO A 231 25.62 6.17 0.47
C PRO A 231 26.85 5.26 0.67
N SER A 232 27.76 5.23 -0.30
CA SER A 232 29.00 4.46 -0.19
C SER A 232 30.07 5.27 0.57
N HIS A 233 31.19 4.64 0.91
CA HIS A 233 32.35 5.36 1.50
C HIS A 233 32.92 6.45 0.58
N SER A 234 32.59 6.44 -0.71
CA SER A 234 33.00 7.47 -1.68
C SER A 234 31.94 8.56 -1.90
N SER A 235 30.78 8.46 -1.24
CA SER A 235 29.74 9.50 -1.32
C SER A 235 30.20 10.78 -0.64
N SER A 236 29.68 11.92 -1.11
CA SER A 236 29.97 13.20 -0.46
C SER A 236 29.30 13.30 0.91
N GLN A 237 29.85 14.16 1.78
CA GLN A 237 29.25 14.48 3.07
C GLN A 237 27.80 14.96 2.92
N ASP A 238 27.51 15.79 1.91
CA ASP A 238 26.16 16.24 1.57
C ASP A 238 25.19 15.09 1.26
N GLU A 239 25.65 14.04 0.57
CA GLU A 239 24.83 12.87 0.24
C GLU A 239 24.51 12.05 1.50
N VAL A 240 25.51 11.86 2.37
CA VAL A 240 25.35 11.17 3.67
C VAL A 240 24.40 11.94 4.57
N GLU A 241 24.57 13.26 4.67
CA GLU A 241 23.70 14.12 5.46
C GLU A 241 22.26 14.10 4.92
N ALA A 242 22.07 14.18 3.60
CA ALA A 242 20.75 14.08 2.98
C ALA A 242 20.08 12.73 3.29
N TRP A 243 20.82 11.62 3.22
CA TRP A 243 20.34 10.28 3.58
C TRP A 243 19.84 10.20 5.03
N ILE A 244 20.64 10.68 5.99
CA ILE A 244 20.28 10.71 7.42
C ILE A 244 19.06 11.59 7.64
N ASN A 245 19.03 12.78 7.04
CA ASN A 245 17.92 13.73 7.17
C ASN A 245 16.62 13.18 6.56
N ILE A 246 16.70 12.42 5.46
CA ILE A 246 15.55 11.73 4.86
C ILE A 246 15.00 10.72 5.85
N HIS A 247 15.85 9.89 6.46
CA HIS A 247 15.40 8.92 7.46
C HIS A 247 14.81 9.59 8.70
N ARG A 248 15.41 10.68 9.18
CA ARG A 248 14.87 11.46 10.30
C ARG A 248 13.49 12.01 9.98
N GLY A 249 13.32 12.54 8.78
CA GLY A 249 12.02 13.02 8.28
C GLY A 249 10.98 11.90 8.23
N ILE A 250 11.32 10.75 7.65
CA ILE A 250 10.42 9.58 7.55
C ILE A 250 10.07 9.07 8.95
N SER A 251 11.05 8.91 9.83
CA SER A 251 10.83 8.50 11.23
C SER A 251 9.81 9.42 11.91
N SER A 252 9.96 10.75 11.79
CA SER A 252 9.02 11.69 12.39
C SER A 252 7.61 11.63 11.77
N VAL A 253 7.50 11.38 10.44
CA VAL A 253 6.21 11.15 9.77
C VAL A 253 5.57 9.85 10.26
N VAL A 254 6.33 8.77 10.43
CA VAL A 254 5.88 7.48 11.00
C VAL A 254 5.39 7.65 12.44
N GLN A 255 6.14 8.33 13.30
CA GLN A 255 5.72 8.62 14.68
C GLN A 255 4.45 9.49 14.73
N SER A 256 4.30 10.42 13.78
CA SER A 256 3.09 11.23 13.66
C SER A 256 1.89 10.39 13.22
N ALA A 257 2.09 9.44 12.29
CA ALA A 257 1.08 8.48 11.89
C ALA A 257 0.63 7.61 13.06
N ASP A 258 1.58 7.05 13.82
CA ASP A 258 1.29 6.18 14.97
C ASP A 258 0.40 6.86 16.00
N ARG A 259 0.67 8.15 16.28
CA ARG A 259 -0.15 8.95 17.19
C ARG A 259 -1.53 9.32 16.63
N LEU A 260 -1.62 9.70 15.36
CA LEU A 260 -2.86 10.25 14.79
C LEU A 260 -3.83 9.15 14.32
N LEU A 261 -3.31 8.04 13.80
CA LEU A 261 -4.11 6.97 13.20
C LEU A 261 -4.37 5.82 14.18
N SER A 262 -3.93 5.93 15.43
CA SER A 262 -4.36 5.06 16.52
C SER A 262 -5.64 5.51 17.21
N ASP A 263 -6.08 6.76 16.98
CA ASP A 263 -7.35 7.29 17.48
C ASP A 263 -8.54 6.57 16.81
N GLU A 264 -9.50 6.11 17.62
CA GLU A 264 -10.77 5.48 17.19
C GLU A 264 -11.58 6.35 16.21
N ARG A 265 -11.35 7.67 16.18
CA ARG A 265 -11.97 8.58 15.20
C ARG A 265 -11.48 8.35 13.76
N THR A 266 -10.25 7.88 13.60
CA THR A 266 -9.71 7.51 12.29
C THR A 266 -10.35 6.19 11.87
N PRO A 267 -10.88 6.02 10.65
CA PRO A 267 -11.40 4.72 10.23
C PRO A 267 -10.35 3.61 10.29
N MET A 268 -10.67 2.46 10.89
CA MET A 268 -9.76 1.29 10.97
C MET A 268 -9.13 0.91 9.62
N LYS A 269 -9.86 1.02 8.51
CA LYS A 269 -9.32 0.76 7.17
C LYS A 269 -8.09 1.62 6.86
N ASP A 270 -8.08 2.88 7.27
CA ASP A 270 -7.00 3.83 6.99
C ASP A 270 -5.78 3.49 7.86
N THR A 271 -6.01 3.11 9.12
CA THR A 271 -4.98 2.58 10.02
C THR A 271 -4.31 1.34 9.44
N VAL A 272 -5.10 0.40 8.90
CA VAL A 272 -4.61 -0.84 8.28
C VAL A 272 -3.76 -0.55 7.04
N GLU A 273 -4.26 0.30 6.14
CA GLU A 273 -3.52 0.68 4.93
C GLU A 273 -2.18 1.36 5.25
N VAL A 274 -2.17 2.24 6.25
CA VAL A 274 -0.94 2.93 6.67
C VAL A 274 0.02 1.99 7.36
N ARG A 275 -0.47 1.06 8.19
CA ARG A 275 0.36 0.01 8.80
C ARG A 275 1.11 -0.78 7.73
N TRP A 276 0.42 -1.23 6.69
CA TRP A 276 1.07 -1.96 5.59
C TRP A 276 2.10 -1.10 4.84
N ALA A 277 1.77 0.17 4.57
CA ALA A 277 2.71 1.09 3.92
C ALA A 277 3.98 1.32 4.76
N ILE A 278 3.82 1.58 6.07
CA ILE A 278 4.95 1.78 6.99
C ILE A 278 5.82 0.53 7.01
N ARG A 279 5.24 -0.66 7.21
CA ARG A 279 6.01 -1.91 7.24
C ARG A 279 6.80 -2.13 5.96
N GLY A 280 6.17 -1.94 4.79
CA GLY A 280 6.86 -2.14 3.53
C GLY A 280 7.93 -1.08 3.24
N LEU A 281 7.74 0.16 3.69
CA LEU A 281 8.77 1.19 3.64
C LEU A 281 9.94 0.84 4.55
N VAL A 282 9.65 0.52 5.82
CA VAL A 282 10.64 0.16 6.85
C VAL A 282 11.46 -1.04 6.44
N ALA A 283 10.85 -2.12 5.95
CA ALA A 283 11.56 -3.32 5.50
C ALA A 283 12.62 -3.00 4.43
N ARG A 284 12.35 -2.05 3.54
CA ARG A 284 13.28 -1.66 2.47
C ARG A 284 14.37 -0.72 2.95
N LEU A 285 14.06 0.19 3.88
CA LEU A 285 15.07 1.02 4.55
C LEU A 285 16.01 0.15 5.39
N GLN A 286 15.49 -0.85 6.11
CA GLN A 286 16.28 -1.85 6.84
C GLN A 286 17.20 -2.63 5.90
N ALA A 287 16.67 -3.15 4.79
CA ALA A 287 17.47 -3.87 3.82
C ALA A 287 18.64 -3.00 3.30
N ALA A 288 18.39 -1.74 2.97
CA ALA A 288 19.42 -0.80 2.53
C ALA A 288 20.52 -0.57 3.57
N ASN A 289 20.13 -0.39 4.84
CA ASN A 289 21.07 -0.12 5.93
C ASN A 289 21.86 -1.36 6.37
N SER A 290 21.30 -2.57 6.21
CA SER A 290 21.96 -3.84 6.54
C SER A 290 23.25 -4.07 5.72
N PHE A 291 23.29 -3.59 4.48
CA PHE A 291 24.47 -3.69 3.63
C PHE A 291 25.67 -2.88 4.16
N PHE A 292 25.41 -1.84 4.97
CA PHE A 292 26.45 -0.95 5.46
C PHE A 292 27.06 -1.44 6.79
N ALA A 293 26.26 -2.02 7.68
CA ALA A 293 26.67 -2.39 9.04
C ALA A 293 27.75 -3.49 9.11
N ASN A 294 27.89 -4.33 8.08
CA ASN A 294 28.80 -5.47 8.09
C ASN A 294 30.30 -5.12 8.10
N ASN A 295 30.68 -3.85 7.94
CA ASN A 295 32.09 -3.47 7.69
C ASN A 295 32.82 -2.75 8.84
N THR A 296 32.16 -2.38 9.94
CA THR A 296 32.81 -1.57 10.99
C THR A 296 32.18 -1.78 12.37
N VAL A 297 32.75 -2.64 13.22
CA VAL A 297 32.41 -2.68 14.65
C VAL A 297 33.70 -2.65 15.47
N THR A 298 34.00 -1.48 16.04
CA THR A 298 34.87 -1.34 17.22
C THR A 298 33.97 -0.98 18.40
N SER A 299 34.11 -1.71 19.50
CA SER A 299 33.14 -1.83 20.59
C SER A 299 33.25 -0.75 21.67
N ASP A 300 33.56 0.50 21.31
CA ASP A 300 33.79 1.53 22.33
C ASP A 300 32.49 2.27 22.74
N GLU A 301 32.23 2.32 24.05
CA GLU A 301 30.91 2.54 24.65
C GLU A 301 30.52 4.02 24.90
N THR A 302 31.38 5.00 24.60
CA THR A 302 31.19 6.38 25.07
C THR A 302 30.58 7.36 24.06
N ILE A 303 30.07 6.89 22.92
CA ILE A 303 29.66 7.82 21.85
C ILE A 303 28.16 8.13 21.87
N SER A 304 27.83 9.42 21.73
CA SER A 304 26.46 9.93 21.64
C SER A 304 25.74 9.33 20.41
N LYS A 305 24.72 8.49 20.66
CA LYS A 305 23.89 7.86 19.63
C LYS A 305 22.58 8.62 19.49
N GLU A 306 22.37 9.26 18.35
CA GLU A 306 21.03 9.67 17.95
C GLU A 306 20.22 8.42 17.59
N ARG A 307 18.96 8.34 18.04
CA ARG A 307 18.09 7.17 17.82
C ARG A 307 16.90 7.56 16.96
N LEU A 308 16.81 7.01 15.75
CA LEU A 308 15.68 7.19 14.84
C LEU A 308 14.71 6.02 15.00
N SER A 309 13.51 6.32 15.48
CA SER A 309 12.49 5.30 15.76
C SER A 309 11.47 5.20 14.63
N PHE A 310 11.31 4.00 14.09
CA PHE A 310 10.27 3.66 13.11
C PHE A 310 9.19 2.76 13.71
N THR A 311 9.16 2.66 15.03
CA THR A 311 8.24 1.82 15.78
C THR A 311 6.81 2.37 15.71
N THR A 312 5.82 1.50 15.56
CA THR A 312 4.39 1.90 15.51
C THR A 312 3.51 1.10 16.48
N PRO A 313 3.79 1.18 17.80
CA PRO A 313 3.12 0.34 18.78
C PRO A 313 1.60 0.57 18.84
N ASN A 314 1.12 1.80 18.66
CA ASN A 314 -0.29 2.11 18.79
C ASN A 314 -1.10 1.61 17.58
N ILE A 315 -0.61 1.86 16.37
CA ILE A 315 -1.20 1.32 15.13
C ILE A 315 -1.18 -0.22 15.16
N ASN A 316 -0.07 -0.83 15.59
CA ASN A 316 0.06 -2.28 15.67
C ASN A 316 -0.90 -2.90 16.68
N THR A 317 -1.01 -2.32 17.87
CA THR A 317 -1.97 -2.76 18.89
C THR A 317 -3.40 -2.71 18.36
N ARG A 318 -3.76 -1.62 17.69
CA ARG A 318 -5.11 -1.42 17.12
C ARG A 318 -5.44 -2.43 16.01
N ALA A 319 -4.50 -2.71 15.12
CA ALA A 319 -4.70 -3.64 14.00
C ALA A 319 -4.45 -5.12 14.33
N SER A 320 -3.83 -5.43 15.48
CA SER A 320 -3.36 -6.77 15.86
C SER A 320 -4.43 -7.86 15.81
N LYS A 321 -5.68 -7.52 16.11
CA LYS A 321 -6.79 -8.48 16.18
C LYS A 321 -7.31 -8.91 14.81
N LEU A 322 -6.92 -8.23 13.73
CA LEU A 322 -7.42 -8.56 12.41
C LEU A 322 -6.95 -9.96 11.99
N PRO A 323 -7.81 -10.77 11.37
CA PRO A 323 -7.48 -12.15 11.03
C PRO A 323 -6.62 -12.23 9.76
N PHE A 324 -5.95 -11.15 9.36
CA PHE A 324 -5.08 -11.07 8.20
C PHE A 324 -3.98 -10.04 8.40
N ASP A 325 -2.89 -10.22 7.67
CA ASP A 325 -1.79 -9.25 7.62
C ASP A 325 -1.07 -9.28 6.27
N ILE A 326 -0.25 -8.28 6.00
CA ILE A 326 0.64 -8.24 4.84
C ILE A 326 2.06 -8.09 5.34
N LEU A 327 2.87 -9.05 4.93
CA LEU A 327 4.25 -9.20 5.31
C LEU A 327 5.09 -8.80 4.09
N PRO A 328 5.70 -7.61 4.12
CA PRO A 328 6.43 -7.10 2.97
C PRO A 328 7.77 -7.81 2.85
N HIS A 329 8.18 -8.07 1.61
CA HIS A 329 9.56 -8.48 1.29
C HIS A 329 10.05 -9.74 2.06
N CYS A 330 9.19 -10.73 2.30
CA CYS A 330 9.55 -11.94 3.06
C CYS A 330 10.52 -12.87 2.32
N LEU A 331 10.57 -12.78 0.99
CA LEU A 331 11.17 -13.80 0.14
C LEU A 331 12.39 -13.24 -0.60
N PRO A 332 13.62 -13.51 -0.11
CA PRO A 332 14.81 -12.82 -0.58
C PRO A 332 15.32 -13.27 -1.95
N TRP A 333 14.82 -14.35 -2.58
CA TRP A 333 15.33 -14.80 -3.89
C TRP A 333 14.93 -13.91 -5.08
N GLU A 334 14.04 -12.94 -4.87
CA GLU A 334 13.87 -11.86 -5.85
C GLU A 334 14.95 -10.77 -5.71
N ILE A 335 15.77 -10.83 -4.65
CA ILE A 335 17.08 -10.20 -4.56
C ILE A 335 18.11 -11.26 -4.99
N HIS A 336 18.59 -11.21 -6.23
CA HIS A 336 19.57 -12.18 -6.74
C HIS A 336 20.79 -12.28 -5.79
N PRO A 337 21.08 -13.44 -5.17
CA PRO A 337 22.23 -13.59 -4.26
C PRO A 337 23.58 -13.71 -5.00
N SER A 338 23.56 -13.85 -6.33
CA SER A 338 24.76 -14.06 -7.14
C SER A 338 25.51 -12.75 -7.40
N ALA A 339 26.30 -12.33 -6.42
CA ALA A 339 27.67 -11.76 -6.52
C ALA A 339 28.00 -10.61 -7.51
N SER A 340 27.03 -9.98 -8.18
CA SER A 340 27.24 -8.68 -8.84
C SER A 340 26.03 -7.78 -8.61
N LEU A 341 26.07 -7.12 -7.44
CA LEU A 341 25.61 -5.78 -7.11
C LEU A 341 24.39 -5.20 -7.86
N GLU A 342 23.42 -4.74 -7.05
CA GLU A 342 22.36 -3.78 -7.37
C GLU A 342 21.02 -4.37 -7.84
N TYR A 343 20.35 -5.12 -6.95
CA TYR A 343 18.88 -5.11 -6.96
C TYR A 343 18.43 -3.65 -6.80
N ASN A 344 17.91 -3.04 -7.86
CA ASN A 344 17.56 -1.61 -7.93
C ASN A 344 16.09 -1.32 -7.61
N GLY A 345 15.32 -2.34 -7.22
CA GLY A 345 13.86 -2.29 -7.04
C GLY A 345 13.15 -3.31 -7.94
N TYR A 346 11.85 -3.13 -8.10
CA TYR A 346 10.98 -3.92 -8.99
C TYR A 346 11.56 -4.15 -10.41
N PRO A 347 11.38 -5.27 -11.16
CA PRO A 347 11.09 -6.65 -10.78
C PRO A 347 12.26 -7.62 -11.04
N ALA A 348 12.32 -8.70 -10.25
CA ALA A 348 12.90 -9.97 -10.71
C ALA A 348 11.83 -10.79 -11.45
N GLN A 349 11.86 -10.79 -12.80
CA GLN A 349 10.91 -11.54 -13.64
C GLN A 349 11.30 -13.01 -13.86
N SER A 350 12.52 -13.40 -13.49
CA SER A 350 13.04 -14.76 -13.75
C SER A 350 12.14 -15.84 -13.18
N LEU A 351 11.74 -15.70 -11.91
CA LEU A 351 10.84 -16.66 -11.26
C LEU A 351 9.47 -16.75 -11.95
N VAL A 352 8.93 -15.66 -12.49
CA VAL A 352 7.63 -15.69 -13.17
C VAL A 352 7.68 -16.58 -14.39
N SER A 353 8.73 -16.47 -15.20
CA SER A 353 8.92 -17.33 -16.38
C SER A 353 8.96 -18.80 -15.98
N ASP A 354 9.74 -19.16 -14.96
CA ASP A 354 9.83 -20.54 -14.45
C ASP A 354 8.48 -21.04 -13.91
N LEU A 355 7.72 -20.19 -13.21
CA LEU A 355 6.39 -20.51 -12.71
C LEU A 355 5.38 -20.71 -13.86
N LEU A 356 5.43 -19.87 -14.90
CA LEU A 356 4.56 -20.01 -16.07
C LEU A 356 4.86 -21.26 -16.89
N GLU A 357 6.12 -21.68 -16.96
CA GLU A 357 6.52 -22.93 -17.63
C GLU A 357 6.11 -24.17 -16.83
N SER A 358 6.32 -24.15 -15.51
CA SER A 358 6.10 -25.31 -14.64
C SER A 358 4.64 -25.52 -14.20
N ILE A 359 3.81 -24.48 -14.20
CA ILE A 359 2.42 -24.54 -13.72
C ILE A 359 1.45 -24.62 -14.91
N PRO A 360 0.59 -25.65 -14.99
CA PRO A 360 -0.38 -25.78 -16.07
C PRO A 360 -1.61 -24.90 -15.85
N PHE A 361 -1.47 -23.59 -16.08
CA PHE A 361 -2.58 -22.63 -15.95
C PHE A 361 -3.68 -22.89 -16.98
N ASN A 362 -4.94 -22.93 -16.52
CA ASN A 362 -6.13 -23.08 -17.36
C ASN A 362 -6.98 -21.81 -17.32
N PHE A 363 -7.41 -21.34 -18.49
CA PHE A 363 -8.32 -20.21 -18.65
C PHE A 363 -9.73 -20.75 -18.92
N ASP A 364 -10.47 -21.00 -17.85
CA ASP A 364 -11.77 -21.65 -17.94
C ASP A 364 -12.88 -20.69 -18.39
N THR A 365 -13.94 -21.26 -18.97
CA THR A 365 -15.16 -20.51 -19.28
C THR A 365 -16.18 -20.73 -18.17
N LEU A 366 -16.54 -19.66 -17.48
CA LEU A 366 -17.57 -19.67 -16.44
C LEU A 366 -18.94 -19.35 -17.02
N THR A 367 -19.97 -20.00 -16.50
CA THR A 367 -21.35 -19.61 -16.75
C THR A 367 -21.78 -18.61 -15.67
N THR A 368 -22.06 -17.38 -16.08
CA THR A 368 -22.60 -16.34 -15.20
C THR A 368 -24.01 -16.67 -14.73
N ARG A 369 -24.50 -15.98 -13.70
CA ARG A 369 -25.89 -16.13 -13.21
C ARG A 369 -26.95 -15.89 -14.28
N THR A 370 -26.64 -15.09 -15.30
CA THR A 370 -27.54 -14.82 -16.44
C THR A 370 -27.45 -15.89 -17.54
N GLY A 371 -26.65 -16.93 -17.35
CA GLY A 371 -26.43 -18.00 -18.34
C GLY A 371 -25.37 -17.66 -19.40
N ASN A 372 -24.77 -16.47 -19.36
CA ASN A 372 -23.73 -16.10 -20.33
C ASN A 372 -22.41 -16.80 -20.02
N ALA A 373 -21.76 -17.31 -21.05
CA ALA A 373 -20.40 -17.83 -20.99
C ALA A 373 -19.39 -16.67 -20.97
N VAL A 374 -18.50 -16.66 -19.97
CA VAL A 374 -17.43 -15.67 -19.82
C VAL A 374 -16.13 -16.40 -19.58
N VAL A 375 -15.14 -16.20 -20.45
CA VAL A 375 -13.78 -16.70 -20.24
C VAL A 375 -13.16 -15.94 -19.07
N GLU A 376 -12.62 -16.65 -18.09
CA GLU A 376 -11.85 -16.04 -17.01
C GLU A 376 -10.65 -15.33 -17.62
N ARG A 377 -10.44 -14.06 -17.24
CA ARG A 377 -9.25 -13.30 -17.67
C ARG A 377 -7.97 -13.77 -16.96
N ARG A 378 -8.09 -14.54 -15.89
CA ARG A 378 -6.97 -15.10 -15.15
C ARG A 378 -6.91 -16.62 -15.36
N GLY A 379 -5.70 -17.13 -15.52
CA GLY A 379 -5.43 -18.56 -15.53
C GLY A 379 -5.43 -19.10 -14.11
N THR A 380 -5.91 -20.33 -13.91
CA THR A 380 -5.90 -20.98 -12.59
C THR A 380 -5.35 -22.41 -12.68
N ALA A 381 -4.65 -22.85 -11.63
CA ALA A 381 -4.19 -24.22 -11.48
C ALA A 381 -4.31 -24.66 -10.02
N TRP A 382 -4.65 -25.93 -9.79
CA TRP A 382 -4.67 -26.53 -8.46
C TRP A 382 -3.49 -27.49 -8.33
N LEU A 383 -2.54 -27.16 -7.47
CA LEU A 383 -1.36 -27.95 -7.20
C LEU A 383 -1.49 -28.60 -5.83
N ALA A 384 -1.15 -29.88 -5.70
CA ALA A 384 -1.21 -30.56 -4.42
C ALA A 384 -0.17 -31.66 -4.31
N GLU A 385 0.32 -31.90 -3.10
CA GLU A 385 1.15 -33.06 -2.79
C GLU A 385 0.33 -34.36 -2.87
N GLU A 386 1.03 -35.50 -2.84
CA GLU A 386 0.41 -36.81 -2.99
C GLU A 386 -0.68 -37.07 -1.93
N GLY A 387 -1.80 -37.65 -2.36
CA GLY A 387 -2.91 -38.00 -1.48
C GLY A 387 -3.93 -36.88 -1.23
N ILE A 388 -3.73 -35.69 -1.79
CA ILE A 388 -4.68 -34.57 -1.71
C ILE A 388 -5.55 -34.54 -2.97
N GLY A 389 -6.86 -34.50 -2.77
CA GLY A 389 -7.86 -34.49 -3.83
C GLY A 389 -8.06 -33.14 -4.52
N ALA A 390 -9.17 -33.04 -5.22
CA ALA A 390 -9.55 -31.85 -5.98
C ALA A 390 -9.93 -30.66 -5.09
N LEU A 391 -9.91 -29.47 -5.69
CA LEU A 391 -10.42 -28.23 -5.10
C LEU A 391 -11.75 -27.85 -5.77
N ALA A 392 -12.80 -27.64 -4.98
CA ALA A 392 -14.03 -27.00 -5.45
C ALA A 392 -13.85 -25.48 -5.36
N TYR A 393 -13.84 -24.79 -6.50
CA TYR A 393 -13.59 -23.34 -6.55
C TYR A 393 -14.41 -22.71 -7.67
N SER A 394 -15.08 -21.58 -7.41
CA SER A 394 -15.87 -20.85 -8.43
C SER A 394 -16.86 -21.72 -9.23
N GLY A 395 -17.46 -22.73 -8.60
CA GLY A 395 -18.42 -23.66 -9.23
C GLY A 395 -17.79 -24.73 -10.13
N LYS A 396 -16.45 -24.82 -10.20
CA LYS A 396 -15.71 -25.88 -10.88
C LYS A 396 -14.97 -26.78 -9.88
N LEU A 397 -14.68 -28.00 -10.30
CA LEU A 397 -13.85 -28.96 -9.55
C LEU A 397 -12.49 -29.08 -10.25
N MET A 398 -11.46 -28.54 -9.63
CA MET A 398 -10.10 -28.50 -10.18
C MET A 398 -9.33 -29.74 -9.72
N ARG A 399 -8.88 -30.57 -10.68
CA ARG A 399 -8.06 -31.75 -10.39
C ARG A 399 -6.66 -31.33 -9.92
N PRO A 400 -6.08 -32.01 -8.92
CA PRO A 400 -4.74 -31.69 -8.45
C PRO A 400 -3.71 -32.08 -9.51
N VAL A 401 -2.71 -31.23 -9.66
CA VAL A 401 -1.45 -31.51 -10.34
C VAL A 401 -0.35 -31.55 -9.27
N MET A 402 0.67 -32.38 -9.46
CA MET A 402 1.80 -32.43 -8.52
C MET A 402 2.46 -31.06 -8.38
N VAL A 403 2.80 -30.67 -7.14
CA VAL A 403 3.50 -29.41 -6.87
C VAL A 403 4.89 -29.44 -7.52
N PRO A 404 5.22 -28.53 -8.46
CA PRO A 404 6.56 -28.40 -9.04
C PRO A 404 7.59 -27.93 -8.00
N GLU A 405 8.87 -28.22 -8.23
CA GLU A 405 9.93 -27.96 -7.24
C GLU A 405 10.14 -26.47 -6.95
N ASN A 406 10.05 -25.61 -7.94
CA ASN A 406 10.13 -24.15 -7.74
C ASN A 406 8.99 -23.62 -6.86
N VAL A 407 7.75 -24.12 -7.03
CA VAL A 407 6.60 -23.77 -6.17
C VAL A 407 6.81 -24.33 -4.76
N ARG A 408 7.30 -25.56 -4.64
CA ARG A 408 7.63 -26.19 -3.35
C ARG A 408 8.71 -25.40 -2.62
N GLY A 409 9.76 -24.97 -3.31
CA GLY A 409 10.81 -24.12 -2.74
C GLY A 409 10.24 -22.83 -2.13
N VAL A 410 9.39 -22.12 -2.89
CA VAL A 410 8.70 -20.91 -2.38
C VAL A 410 7.82 -21.22 -1.16
N MET A 411 7.09 -22.33 -1.18
CA MET A 411 6.25 -22.79 -0.06
C MET A 411 7.08 -23.04 1.20
N ARG A 412 8.17 -23.82 1.10
CA ARG A 412 9.04 -24.17 2.23
C ARG A 412 9.76 -22.95 2.79
N ASN A 413 10.15 -22.02 1.93
CA ASN A 413 10.81 -20.79 2.37
C ASN A 413 9.89 -19.87 3.18
N ILE A 414 8.58 -19.82 2.89
CA ILE A 414 7.62 -19.08 3.72
C ILE A 414 7.50 -19.72 5.10
N GLU A 415 7.43 -21.05 5.15
CA GLU A 415 7.35 -21.76 6.41
C GLU A 415 8.58 -21.51 7.28
N GLN A 416 9.77 -21.56 6.68
CA GLN A 416 11.02 -21.21 7.35
C GLN A 416 11.02 -19.76 7.82
N TRP A 417 10.52 -18.83 7.01
CA TRP A 417 10.41 -17.42 7.40
C TRP A 417 9.46 -17.24 8.60
N CYS A 418 8.30 -17.90 8.59
CA CYS A 418 7.36 -17.89 9.71
C CYS A 418 7.95 -18.50 10.98
N ALA A 419 8.76 -19.56 10.87
CA ALA A 419 9.44 -20.17 12.00
C ALA A 419 10.54 -19.27 12.59
N LYS A 420 11.34 -18.61 11.74
CA LYS A 420 12.43 -17.71 12.14
C LYS A 420 11.94 -16.49 12.90
N LEU A 421 10.83 -15.88 12.45
CA LEU A 421 10.22 -14.74 13.12
C LEU A 421 9.93 -14.96 14.60
N GLU A 422 9.79 -16.20 15.04
CA GLU A 422 9.49 -16.53 16.43
C GLU A 422 10.75 -16.75 17.28
N ASP A 423 11.80 -17.36 16.71
CA ASP A 423 13.10 -17.53 17.40
C ASP A 423 13.80 -16.18 17.59
N ASP A 424 13.60 -15.33 16.61
CA ASP A 424 14.04 -13.96 16.63
C ASP A 424 13.05 -13.12 17.43
N SER A 425 13.26 -13.04 18.74
CA SER A 425 12.93 -11.83 19.52
C SER A 425 13.80 -10.65 19.04
N LEU A 426 13.89 -10.46 17.72
CA LEU A 426 14.72 -9.46 17.08
C LEU A 426 14.06 -8.11 17.33
N HIS A 427 14.43 -7.54 18.48
CA HIS A 427 14.75 -6.12 18.55
C HIS A 427 15.74 -5.83 17.42
N HIS A 428 15.23 -5.56 16.22
CA HIS A 428 16.04 -5.13 15.09
C HIS A 428 16.41 -3.66 15.35
N SER A 429 17.38 -3.42 16.24
CA SER A 429 18.16 -2.20 16.19
C SER A 429 19.28 -2.42 15.18
N GLN A 430 19.29 -1.64 14.09
CA GLN A 430 20.44 -1.57 13.20
C GLN A 430 21.24 -0.33 13.54
N ILE A 431 22.49 -0.51 13.96
CA ILE A 431 23.43 0.58 14.17
C ILE A 431 24.16 0.79 12.84
N VAL A 432 24.04 1.99 12.27
CA VAL A 432 24.81 2.37 11.07
C VAL A 432 25.88 3.37 11.50
N TYR A 433 27.13 3.08 11.13
CA TYR A 433 28.29 3.89 11.45
C TYR A 433 28.54 4.91 10.34
N PHE A 434 28.63 6.20 10.66
CA PHE A 434 29.13 7.18 9.69
C PHE A 434 30.31 7.91 10.31
N LEU A 435 31.51 7.67 9.76
CA LEU A 435 32.64 8.56 9.98
C LEU A 435 32.41 9.78 9.08
N LEU A 436 31.78 10.82 9.65
CA LEU A 436 31.92 12.16 9.11
C LEU A 436 33.38 12.56 9.37
N GLU A 437 34.26 12.28 8.41
CA GLU A 437 35.56 12.96 8.35
C GLU A 437 35.28 14.44 8.06
N GLU A 438 34.92 15.20 9.10
CA GLU A 438 35.18 16.62 9.04
C GLU A 438 36.68 16.76 8.79
N SER A 439 37.01 17.46 7.70
CA SER A 439 38.36 17.78 7.28
C SER A 439 39.29 17.96 8.48
N LEU A 440 40.47 17.34 8.40
CA LEU A 440 41.61 17.26 9.33
C LEU A 440 42.09 18.57 10.01
N SER A 441 41.29 19.63 10.10
CA SER A 441 41.61 20.91 10.71
C SER A 441 40.97 21.14 12.09
N ASN A 442 40.02 20.32 12.53
CA ASN A 442 39.46 20.38 13.88
C ASN A 442 39.53 19.01 14.57
N GLU A 443 40.53 18.79 15.43
CA GLU A 443 40.75 17.54 16.18
C GLU A 443 39.61 17.15 17.17
N ASN A 444 38.48 17.86 17.17
CA ASN A 444 37.41 17.70 18.16
C ASN A 444 36.03 17.32 17.56
N SER A 445 35.91 17.02 16.27
CA SER A 445 34.63 16.62 15.69
C SER A 445 34.27 15.19 16.10
N ILE A 446 33.29 15.05 17.00
CA ILE A 446 32.81 13.74 17.46
C ILE A 446 32.00 13.10 16.31
N PRO A 447 32.33 11.87 15.87
CA PRO A 447 31.53 11.19 14.85
C PRO A 447 30.07 11.08 15.30
N THR A 448 29.14 11.32 14.38
CA THR A 448 27.69 11.24 14.69
C THR A 448 27.20 9.82 14.41
N PHE A 449 26.57 9.20 15.41
CA PHE A 449 26.04 7.84 15.32
C PHE A 449 24.53 7.89 15.25
N VAL A 450 23.96 7.18 14.28
CA VAL A 450 22.51 7.09 14.13
C VAL A 450 22.10 5.63 14.26
N GLU A 451 21.44 5.32 15.37
CA GLU A 451 20.81 4.02 15.60
C GLU A 451 19.40 4.05 15.00
N PHE A 452 19.14 3.11 14.09
CA PHE A 452 17.82 2.91 13.53
C PHE A 452 17.10 1.82 14.30
N VAL A 453 15.91 2.16 14.80
CA VAL A 453 15.15 1.28 15.66
C VAL A 453 13.88 0.89 14.96
N TRP A 454 13.81 -0.41 14.71
CA TRP A 454 12.74 -1.04 14.00
C TRP A 454 12.08 -2.03 14.95
N ASP A 455 11.06 -1.55 15.64
CA ASP A 455 10.21 -2.39 16.47
C ASP A 455 8.81 -2.30 15.89
N ASP A 456 8.52 -3.26 15.03
CA ASP A 456 7.18 -3.50 14.54
C ASP A 456 6.32 -4.23 15.60
N GLY A 457 6.82 -4.32 16.84
CA GLY A 457 6.08 -4.65 18.03
C GLY A 457 5.60 -6.09 18.00
N THR A 458 6.34 -6.93 18.72
CA THR A 458 5.90 -8.04 19.58
C THR A 458 4.44 -8.01 20.08
N SER A 459 3.46 -8.00 19.19
CA SER A 459 2.15 -8.51 19.52
C SER A 459 2.35 -10.00 19.66
N SER A 460 2.40 -10.48 20.90
CA SER A 460 2.25 -11.90 21.27
C SER A 460 1.02 -12.57 20.63
N ASP A 461 0.18 -11.76 19.98
CA ASP A 461 -1.10 -12.13 19.39
C ASP A 461 -1.09 -11.98 17.86
N LEU A 462 0.07 -11.85 17.20
CA LEU A 462 0.08 -11.81 15.73
C LEU A 462 -0.40 -13.18 15.21
N PRO A 463 -1.34 -13.22 14.23
CA PRO A 463 -1.96 -14.48 13.83
C PRO A 463 -1.00 -15.53 13.24
N PHE A 464 0.22 -15.15 12.86
CA PHE A 464 1.27 -16.07 12.41
C PHE A 464 2.15 -16.62 13.52
N GLN A 465 2.13 -16.08 14.74
CA GLN A 465 2.95 -16.62 15.82
C GLN A 465 2.53 -18.06 16.16
N GLU A 466 1.23 -18.33 16.19
CA GLU A 466 0.69 -19.70 16.30
C GLU A 466 1.18 -20.59 15.14
N LEU A 467 1.27 -20.03 13.93
CA LEU A 467 1.77 -20.75 12.76
C LEU A 467 3.27 -21.06 12.89
N GLY A 468 4.10 -20.10 13.32
CA GLY A 468 5.53 -20.29 13.57
C GLY A 468 5.77 -21.39 14.60
N GLN A 469 5.06 -21.32 15.73
CA GLN A 469 5.13 -22.31 16.81
C GLN A 469 4.77 -23.70 16.31
N TYR A 470 3.72 -23.78 15.49
CA TYR A 470 3.29 -25.03 14.89
C TYR A 470 4.36 -25.58 13.91
N ILE A 471 4.92 -24.73 13.05
CA ILE A 471 5.90 -25.13 12.03
C ILE A 471 7.19 -25.64 12.65
N LYS A 472 7.65 -25.09 13.78
CA LYS A 472 8.83 -25.61 14.51
C LYS A 472 8.71 -27.10 14.83
N HIS A 473 7.50 -27.61 15.03
CA HIS A 473 7.22 -29.01 15.32
C HIS A 473 6.85 -29.82 14.07
N VAL A 474 6.40 -29.15 13.01
CA VAL A 474 5.93 -29.77 11.76
C VAL A 474 6.50 -28.99 10.57
N PRO A 475 7.68 -29.36 10.04
CA PRO A 475 8.45 -28.56 9.07
C PRO A 475 7.83 -28.49 7.66
N ALA A 476 6.58 -28.92 7.49
CA ALA A 476 5.82 -28.84 6.26
C ALA A 476 4.33 -28.65 6.60
N PHE A 477 3.91 -27.39 6.74
CA PHE A 477 2.54 -27.03 7.08
C PHE A 477 1.64 -27.00 5.86
N PHE A 478 2.05 -26.26 4.82
CA PHE A 478 1.36 -26.19 3.54
C PHE A 478 1.69 -27.42 2.70
N ASP A 479 0.67 -27.96 2.04
CA ASP A 479 0.73 -29.18 1.23
C ASP A 479 0.01 -29.03 -0.13
N CYS A 480 -0.56 -27.85 -0.41
CA CYS A 480 -1.22 -27.55 -1.67
C CYS A 480 -1.23 -26.04 -2.00
N ALA A 481 -1.51 -25.70 -3.25
CA ALA A 481 -1.53 -24.33 -3.75
C ALA A 481 -2.61 -24.10 -4.83
N LEU A 482 -3.43 -23.06 -4.66
CA LEU A 482 -4.21 -22.50 -5.76
C LEU A 482 -3.37 -21.41 -6.44
N CYS A 483 -2.94 -21.67 -7.67
CA CYS A 483 -2.14 -20.74 -8.43
C CYS A 483 -3.04 -19.91 -9.34
N ASN A 484 -2.85 -18.58 -9.34
CA ASN A 484 -3.55 -17.65 -10.23
C ASN A 484 -2.54 -16.92 -11.11
N HIS A 485 -2.75 -16.91 -12.42
CA HIS A 485 -1.97 -16.16 -13.40
C HIS A 485 -2.80 -14.99 -13.95
N TYR A 486 -2.30 -13.78 -13.76
CA TYR A 486 -2.85 -12.54 -14.30
C TYR A 486 -1.95 -12.12 -15.48
N PRO A 487 -2.32 -12.44 -16.73
CA PRO A 487 -1.45 -12.24 -17.89
C PRO A 487 -1.16 -10.77 -18.20
N ASP A 488 -2.05 -9.86 -17.81
CA ASP A 488 -2.01 -8.44 -18.17
C ASP A 488 -2.54 -7.52 -17.06
N GLY A 489 -2.53 -6.21 -17.31
CA GLY A 489 -3.05 -5.21 -16.39
C GLY A 489 -4.56 -5.30 -16.18
N ASN A 490 -5.31 -5.71 -17.21
CA ASN A 490 -6.77 -5.88 -17.20
C ASN A 490 -7.28 -7.09 -16.40
N SER A 491 -6.39 -8.03 -16.07
CA SER A 491 -6.70 -9.23 -15.32
C SER A 491 -6.85 -8.91 -13.83
N ALA A 492 -7.98 -9.32 -13.26
CA ALA A 492 -8.36 -9.02 -11.88
C ALA A 492 -9.13 -10.18 -11.24
N CYS A 493 -9.22 -10.17 -9.90
CA CYS A 493 -10.10 -11.03 -9.14
C CYS A 493 -11.06 -10.17 -8.31
N LYS A 494 -12.37 -10.37 -8.50
CA LYS A 494 -13.40 -9.62 -7.76
C LYS A 494 -13.38 -9.99 -6.28
N PHE A 495 -14.04 -9.19 -5.46
CA PHE A 495 -14.25 -9.52 -4.05
C PHE A 495 -14.91 -10.88 -3.89
N HIS A 496 -14.25 -11.76 -3.14
CA HIS A 496 -14.69 -13.12 -2.86
C HIS A 496 -14.12 -13.58 -1.50
N THR A 497 -14.59 -14.74 -1.04
CA THR A 497 -13.98 -15.52 0.02
C THR A 497 -13.49 -16.83 -0.57
N ASP A 498 -12.41 -17.38 -0.02
CA ASP A 498 -12.01 -18.71 -0.41
C ASP A 498 -12.91 -19.76 0.26
N PRO A 499 -13.43 -20.74 -0.50
CA PRO A 499 -14.40 -21.69 0.03
C PRO A 499 -13.78 -22.66 1.06
N GLU A 500 -14.63 -23.21 1.93
CA GLU A 500 -14.38 -24.43 2.72
C GLU A 500 -13.23 -24.40 3.74
N HIS A 501 -12.76 -23.20 4.12
CA HIS A 501 -11.87 -23.02 5.26
C HIS A 501 -12.50 -23.57 6.55
N GLY A 502 -11.73 -24.35 7.31
CA GLY A 502 -12.19 -25.06 8.50
C GLY A 502 -12.90 -26.40 8.24
N SER A 503 -13.18 -26.77 6.99
CA SER A 503 -13.84 -28.05 6.65
C SER A 503 -12.98 -28.96 5.76
N HIS A 504 -12.38 -28.41 4.72
CA HIS A 504 -11.48 -29.11 3.80
C HIS A 504 -10.06 -28.56 3.87
N TRP A 505 -9.95 -27.26 4.15
CA TRP A 505 -8.70 -26.52 4.17
C TRP A 505 -8.51 -25.91 5.54
N HIS A 506 -7.28 -25.89 6.05
CA HIS A 506 -6.95 -25.18 7.27
C HIS A 506 -7.34 -23.71 7.14
N ARG A 507 -7.65 -23.06 8.26
CA ARG A 507 -8.03 -21.64 8.33
C ARG A 507 -6.90 -20.66 7.99
N THR A 508 -5.71 -21.17 7.72
CA THR A 508 -4.51 -20.38 7.43
C THR A 508 -4.15 -20.53 5.96
N THR A 509 -4.03 -19.40 5.27
CA THR A 509 -3.62 -19.29 3.87
C THR A 509 -2.51 -18.24 3.77
N ALA A 510 -1.47 -18.53 3.00
CA ALA A 510 -0.45 -17.56 2.60
C ALA A 510 -0.55 -17.30 1.10
N VAL A 511 -0.62 -16.04 0.69
CA VAL A 511 -0.66 -15.63 -0.72
C VAL A 511 0.63 -14.91 -1.05
N VAL A 512 1.44 -15.53 -1.89
CA VAL A 512 2.66 -14.90 -2.42
C VAL A 512 2.33 -14.12 -3.67
N SER A 513 2.83 -12.89 -3.75
CA SER A 513 2.80 -12.10 -4.98
C SER A 513 4.12 -12.25 -5.74
N CYS A 514 4.07 -12.71 -6.99
CA CYS A 514 5.22 -12.83 -7.89
C CYS A 514 4.95 -12.06 -9.19
N GLY A 515 5.95 -11.37 -9.75
CA GLY A 515 5.84 -10.70 -11.05
C GLY A 515 5.37 -9.26 -10.99
N THR A 516 4.44 -8.82 -11.83
CA THR A 516 4.00 -7.41 -11.85
C THR A 516 3.11 -7.04 -10.67
N SER A 517 3.13 -5.75 -10.29
CA SER A 517 2.55 -5.30 -9.04
C SER A 517 1.05 -5.25 -9.19
N ARG A 518 0.27 -5.59 -8.16
CA ARG A 518 -1.18 -5.35 -8.18
C ARG A 518 -1.67 -4.85 -6.85
N ARG A 519 -2.68 -3.98 -6.91
CA ARG A 519 -3.44 -3.59 -5.72
C ARG A 519 -4.23 -4.79 -5.21
N PHE A 520 -4.08 -5.07 -3.93
CA PHE A 520 -4.82 -6.07 -3.19
C PHE A 520 -5.71 -5.37 -2.17
N ALA A 521 -6.91 -5.90 -1.98
CA ALA A 521 -7.89 -5.27 -1.12
C ALA A 521 -8.55 -6.27 -0.18
N PHE A 522 -8.80 -5.83 1.06
CA PHE A 522 -9.69 -6.48 2.01
C PHE A 522 -10.88 -5.59 2.27
N ARG A 523 -12.07 -6.18 2.45
CA ARG A 523 -13.23 -5.47 2.99
C ARG A 523 -14.06 -6.38 3.88
N PRO A 524 -14.71 -5.87 4.93
CA PRO A 524 -15.71 -6.60 5.69
C PRO A 524 -16.78 -7.20 4.75
N ILE A 525 -17.23 -8.41 5.03
CA ILE A 525 -18.35 -8.99 4.29
C ILE A 525 -19.61 -8.23 4.70
N PRO A 526 -20.31 -7.57 3.75
CA PRO A 526 -21.56 -6.90 4.07
C PRO A 526 -22.50 -7.87 4.77
N ASP A 527 -23.14 -7.37 5.81
CA ASP A 527 -24.06 -8.13 6.67
C ASP A 527 -23.48 -9.11 7.67
N ILE A 528 -22.18 -9.42 7.58
CA ILE A 528 -21.51 -10.31 8.55
C ILE A 528 -20.59 -9.51 9.48
N SER A 529 -19.85 -8.54 8.95
CA SER A 529 -18.94 -7.73 9.76
C SER A 529 -18.82 -6.28 9.25
N THR A 530 -18.23 -5.41 10.07
CA THR A 530 -17.87 -4.02 9.72
C THR A 530 -16.50 -3.63 10.29
N TRP A 531 -15.88 -2.57 9.77
CA TRP A 531 -14.63 -2.06 10.34
C TRP A 531 -14.76 -1.61 11.81
N SER A 532 -15.91 -1.07 12.20
CA SER A 532 -16.16 -0.57 13.56
C SER A 532 -16.17 -1.69 14.62
N GLU A 533 -16.57 -2.91 14.25
CA GLU A 533 -16.53 -4.08 15.14
C GLU A 533 -15.09 -4.48 15.50
N TRP A 534 -14.14 -4.25 14.59
CA TRP A 534 -12.72 -4.52 14.81
C TRP A 534 -11.99 -3.40 15.55
N ASP A 535 -12.58 -2.21 15.56
CA ASP A 535 -12.05 -1.04 16.25
C ASP A 535 -12.36 -1.07 17.75
N SER A 536 -13.53 -1.61 18.09
CA SER A 536 -14.05 -1.59 19.45
C SER A 536 -13.38 -2.70 20.29
N ALA A 537 -12.34 -2.35 21.04
CA ALA A 537 -11.95 -3.12 22.22
C ALA A 537 -13.04 -2.98 23.31
N GLY A 538 -14.20 -3.61 23.11
CA GLY A 538 -15.22 -3.77 24.15
C GLY A 538 -16.32 -2.69 24.24
N SER A 539 -16.43 -1.76 23.28
CA SER A 539 -17.56 -0.83 23.27
C SER A 539 -18.78 -1.43 22.58
N THR A 540 -19.84 -1.70 23.36
CA THR A 540 -21.19 -2.01 22.90
C THR A 540 -21.82 -0.79 22.22
N LEU A 541 -21.32 -0.40 21.05
CA LEU A 541 -21.90 0.67 20.26
C LEU A 541 -23.11 0.14 19.50
N THR A 542 -24.26 0.66 19.91
CA THR A 542 -25.58 0.55 19.29
C THR A 542 -25.48 0.54 17.76
N LYS A 543 -26.15 -0.44 17.13
CA LYS A 543 -26.38 -0.57 15.67
C LYS A 543 -26.52 0.79 14.99
N GLN A 544 -25.41 1.39 14.57
CA GLN A 544 -25.44 2.47 13.60
C GLN A 544 -25.87 1.85 12.28
N THR A 545 -26.67 2.60 11.53
CA THR A 545 -27.04 2.26 10.16
C THR A 545 -25.78 1.90 9.38
N LYS A 546 -25.79 0.74 8.71
CA LYS A 546 -24.69 0.28 7.85
C LYS A 546 -24.54 1.24 6.67
N ASP A 547 -23.77 2.30 6.87
CA ASP A 547 -23.38 3.19 5.80
C ASP A 547 -22.35 2.46 4.93
N GLU A 548 -22.39 2.68 3.60
CA GLU A 548 -21.47 2.03 2.64
C GLU A 548 -19.98 2.24 3.01
N ALA A 549 -19.67 3.32 3.73
CA ALA A 549 -18.34 3.60 4.26
C ALA A 549 -17.83 2.55 5.26
N SER A 550 -18.73 1.89 6.01
CA SER A 550 -18.38 0.89 7.03
C SER A 550 -17.79 -0.41 6.45
N CYS A 551 -18.02 -0.66 5.16
CA CYS A 551 -17.48 -1.81 4.41
C CYS A 551 -16.56 -1.37 3.26
N ALA A 552 -16.08 -0.12 3.27
CA ALA A 552 -15.13 0.36 2.27
C ALA A 552 -13.83 -0.47 2.32
N PRO A 553 -13.22 -0.80 1.18
CA PRO A 553 -12.03 -1.65 1.18
C PRO A 553 -10.80 -0.93 1.74
N ALA A 554 -9.98 -1.67 2.49
CA ALA A 554 -8.58 -1.36 2.75
C ALA A 554 -7.75 -1.89 1.58
N VAL A 555 -6.96 -1.05 0.91
CA VAL A 555 -6.22 -1.34 -0.31
C VAL A 555 -4.73 -1.03 -0.13
N THR A 556 -3.87 -1.96 -0.53
CA THR A 556 -2.44 -1.69 -0.67
C THR A 556 -1.91 -2.22 -2.00
N GLN A 557 -0.78 -1.68 -2.42
CA GLN A 557 -0.04 -2.17 -3.57
C GLN A 557 0.82 -3.36 -3.11
N LEU A 558 0.62 -4.54 -3.68
CA LEU A 558 1.51 -5.68 -3.45
C LEU A 558 2.63 -5.66 -4.46
N PHE A 559 3.84 -5.83 -3.93
CA PHE A 559 5.09 -5.98 -4.65
C PHE A 559 5.56 -7.46 -4.61
N PRO A 560 6.54 -7.86 -5.43
CA PRO A 560 7.10 -9.18 -5.51
C PRO A 560 7.72 -9.51 -4.16
N GLY A 561 7.48 -10.74 -3.73
CA GLY A 561 7.98 -11.22 -2.45
C GLY A 561 7.14 -10.77 -1.25
N ASP A 562 6.13 -9.92 -1.45
CA ASP A 562 5.12 -9.63 -0.42
C ASP A 562 4.21 -10.85 -0.24
N VAL A 563 3.89 -11.14 1.02
CA VAL A 563 3.04 -12.26 1.43
C VAL A 563 1.80 -11.71 2.14
N VAL A 564 0.62 -12.02 1.62
CA VAL A 564 -0.64 -11.80 2.35
C VAL A 564 -0.93 -13.03 3.18
N LEU A 565 -1.09 -12.86 4.49
CA LEU A 565 -1.48 -13.93 5.38
C LEU A 565 -2.95 -13.76 5.77
N MET A 566 -3.73 -14.83 5.64
CA MET A 566 -5.11 -14.91 6.11
C MET A 566 -5.22 -16.05 7.10
N THR A 567 -5.85 -15.82 8.25
CA THR A 567 -5.89 -16.76 9.38
C THR A 567 -7.29 -16.83 9.99
N GLY A 568 -7.52 -17.79 10.89
CA GLY A 568 -8.72 -17.85 11.72
C GLY A 568 -10.03 -17.71 10.92
N ALA A 569 -10.81 -16.69 11.26
CA ALA A 569 -12.11 -16.40 10.64
C ALA A 569 -12.02 -15.43 9.44
N CYS A 570 -10.83 -15.15 8.87
CA CYS A 570 -10.67 -14.19 7.79
C CYS A 570 -11.62 -14.44 6.62
N ASN A 571 -11.64 -15.66 6.09
CA ASN A 571 -12.50 -16.03 4.96
C ASN A 571 -14.00 -16.13 5.33
N ASP A 572 -14.36 -16.01 6.60
CA ASP A 572 -15.75 -15.96 7.07
C ASP A 572 -16.22 -14.51 7.30
N LEU A 573 -15.28 -13.58 7.53
CA LEU A 573 -15.57 -12.21 7.97
C LEU A 573 -15.16 -11.15 6.93
N PHE A 574 -14.25 -11.46 6.02
CA PHE A 574 -13.73 -10.51 5.03
C PHE A 574 -13.77 -11.08 3.61
N HIS A 575 -14.16 -10.24 2.66
CA HIS A 575 -13.84 -10.46 1.26
C HIS A 575 -12.45 -9.92 0.95
N HIS A 576 -11.79 -10.54 -0.02
CA HIS A 576 -10.56 -10.01 -0.60
C HIS A 576 -10.62 -9.97 -2.13
N ALA A 577 -9.79 -9.11 -2.74
CA ALA A 577 -9.76 -8.88 -4.18
C ALA A 577 -8.36 -8.53 -4.69
N VAL A 578 -8.13 -8.78 -5.98
CA VAL A 578 -6.97 -8.30 -6.73
C VAL A 578 -7.49 -7.36 -7.82
N TYR A 579 -7.06 -6.11 -7.81
CA TYR A 579 -7.51 -5.13 -8.80
C TYR A 579 -6.69 -5.21 -10.08
N ALA A 580 -7.30 -4.73 -11.16
CA ALA A 580 -6.57 -4.43 -12.40
C ALA A 580 -5.50 -3.36 -12.14
N SER A 581 -4.39 -3.45 -12.88
CA SER A 581 -3.41 -2.37 -12.91
C SER A 581 -4.05 -1.11 -13.51
N PRO A 582 -3.77 0.09 -12.95
CA PRO A 582 -4.22 1.34 -13.53
C PRO A 582 -3.39 1.78 -14.75
N PHE A 583 -2.27 1.14 -15.07
CA PHE A 583 -1.28 1.58 -16.07
C PHE A 583 -1.27 0.68 -17.33
N ASP A 584 -2.42 0.18 -17.76
CA ASP A 584 -2.47 -0.80 -18.86
C ASP A 584 -2.28 -0.18 -20.25
N VAL A 585 -1.00 -0.03 -20.66
CA VAL A 585 -0.59 0.16 -22.05
C VAL A 585 -0.28 -1.20 -22.69
N ASP A 586 -0.80 -1.43 -23.89
CA ASP A 586 -0.61 -2.64 -24.69
C ASP A 586 0.89 -2.94 -24.91
N GLY A 587 1.32 -4.18 -24.66
CA GLY A 587 2.61 -4.72 -25.15
C GLY A 587 3.73 -4.94 -24.12
N ALA A 588 3.59 -4.52 -22.86
CA ALA A 588 4.58 -4.83 -21.82
C ALA A 588 4.29 -6.17 -21.12
N GLN A 589 5.34 -6.93 -20.78
CA GLN A 589 5.26 -8.20 -20.04
C GLN A 589 4.82 -7.95 -18.59
N LYS A 590 3.50 -7.79 -18.39
CA LYS A 590 2.84 -7.39 -17.14
C LYS A 590 2.28 -8.57 -16.33
N SER A 591 2.87 -9.76 -16.51
CA SER A 591 2.37 -10.98 -15.90
C SER A 591 2.61 -10.98 -14.39
N ARG A 592 1.58 -11.36 -13.64
CA ARG A 592 1.65 -11.62 -12.20
C ARG A 592 1.17 -13.03 -11.92
N VAL A 593 1.86 -13.72 -11.02
CA VAL A 593 1.42 -14.99 -10.46
C VAL A 593 1.13 -14.80 -8.97
N SER A 594 0.03 -15.39 -8.50
CA SER A 594 -0.23 -15.58 -7.08
C SER A 594 -0.17 -17.04 -6.72
N LEU A 595 0.63 -17.37 -5.71
CA LEU A 595 0.68 -18.70 -5.12
C LEU A 595 -0.12 -18.65 -3.81
N VAL A 596 -1.33 -19.22 -3.80
CA VAL A 596 -2.22 -19.27 -2.63
C VAL A 596 -2.00 -20.60 -1.93
N PHE A 597 -1.07 -20.65 -0.98
CA PHE A 597 -0.73 -21.84 -0.23
C PHE A 597 -1.79 -22.18 0.81
N LYS A 598 -2.13 -23.47 0.85
CA LYS A 598 -3.16 -24.04 1.70
C LYS A 598 -2.64 -25.32 2.35
N ARG A 599 -3.29 -25.68 3.45
CA ARG A 599 -3.11 -26.97 4.12
C ARG A 599 -4.41 -27.76 4.05
N ALA A 600 -4.35 -28.98 3.55
CA ALA A 600 -5.50 -29.86 3.49
C ALA A 600 -5.78 -30.53 4.84
N LEU A 601 -7.05 -30.54 5.25
CA LEU A 601 -7.51 -31.21 6.46
C LEU A 601 -7.92 -32.66 6.16
N GLU A 602 -7.59 -33.58 7.05
CA GLU A 602 -8.06 -34.97 6.97
C GLU A 602 -9.52 -35.05 7.42
N ARG A 603 -10.38 -35.67 6.61
CA ARG A 603 -11.82 -35.81 6.87
C ARG A 603 -12.25 -37.20 7.35
N GLY A 604 -11.30 -37.97 7.88
CA GLY A 604 -11.47 -39.37 8.25
C GLY A 604 -11.27 -40.33 7.08
N GLY A 605 -10.71 -41.51 7.37
CA GLY A 605 -10.40 -42.53 6.36
C GLY A 605 -9.22 -42.17 5.45
N GLY A 606 -8.30 -41.32 5.91
CA GLY A 606 -7.06 -40.97 5.19
C GLY A 606 -7.24 -40.06 3.97
N ARG A 607 -8.44 -39.48 3.76
CA ARG A 607 -8.74 -38.64 2.59
C ARG A 607 -8.62 -37.15 2.91
N LYS A 608 -7.91 -36.44 2.04
CA LYS A 608 -7.76 -34.98 2.03
C LYS A 608 -8.35 -34.40 0.74
N GLY A 609 -8.95 -33.21 0.81
CA GLY A 609 -9.58 -32.54 -0.36
C GLY A 609 -10.86 -33.22 -0.88
N HIS A 610 -11.34 -32.78 -2.05
CA HIS A 610 -12.53 -33.36 -2.68
C HIS A 610 -12.21 -34.64 -3.44
N SER A 611 -13.18 -35.57 -3.44
CA SER A 611 -13.08 -36.75 -4.29
C SER A 611 -13.25 -36.38 -5.76
N VAL A 612 -12.39 -36.89 -6.63
CA VAL A 612 -12.56 -36.77 -8.07
C VAL A 612 -13.69 -37.72 -8.51
N ALA A 613 -14.63 -37.23 -9.31
CA ALA A 613 -15.71 -38.06 -9.86
C ALA A 613 -15.11 -39.24 -10.65
N GLY A 614 -15.53 -40.46 -10.31
CA GLY A 614 -15.00 -41.70 -10.89
C GLY A 614 -13.98 -42.47 -10.04
N GLU A 615 -13.57 -41.95 -8.88
CA GLU A 615 -12.59 -42.61 -7.99
C GLU A 615 -13.20 -43.11 -6.65
N GLY A 616 -14.53 -43.05 -6.53
CA GLY A 616 -15.26 -43.59 -5.38
C GLY A 616 -15.25 -45.12 -5.31
N ARG A 617 -15.52 -45.69 -4.12
CA ARG A 617 -15.64 -47.16 -3.92
C ARG A 617 -16.60 -47.84 -4.90
N ARG A 618 -17.62 -47.12 -5.40
CA ARG A 618 -18.55 -47.62 -6.43
C ARG A 618 -17.90 -47.76 -7.83
N ALA A 619 -16.95 -46.90 -8.19
CA ALA A 619 -16.27 -47.00 -9.49
C ALA A 619 -15.24 -48.15 -9.51
N ARG A 620 -14.59 -48.44 -8.37
CA ARG A 620 -13.74 -49.63 -8.21
C ARG A 620 -14.51 -50.96 -8.18
N ARG A 621 -15.83 -50.94 -8.02
CA ARG A 621 -16.66 -52.15 -8.03
C ARG A 621 -17.09 -52.57 -9.44
N ASN A 622 -16.84 -51.72 -10.44
CA ASN A 622 -17.12 -51.96 -11.86
C ASN A 622 -15.84 -52.14 -12.71
N LYS A 623 -14.68 -52.25 -12.07
CA LYS A 623 -13.47 -52.88 -12.62
C LYS A 623 -13.32 -54.22 -11.93
#